data_AF-A0A443K281-F1
#
_entry.id   AF-A0A443K281-F1
#
_cell.length_a   1.000
_cell.length_b   1.000
_cell.length_c   1.000
_cell.angle_alpha   90.00
_cell.angle_beta   90.00
_cell.angle_gamma   90.00
#
_symmetry.space_group_name_H-M   'P 1'
#
loop_
_entity.id
_entity.type
_entity.pdbx_description
1 polymer ?
#
loop_
_entity_poly.entity_id
_entity_poly.type
_entity_poly.pdbx_seq_one_letter_code
_entity_poly.pdbx_strand_id
1 'polypeptide(L)'
;MSRGFFMLTDDRDSDLRLKAFSASYKGGKHVIRIEVEATNSYSFADAIEGLEGVQKGQRTPAPKPKKPSRVKPLALSPPRLALPGPADE
;
A
#
# COMPACT_ATOMS: atom_id res chain seq x y z
N MET A 1 -7.37 -13.85 -16.27
CA MET A 1 -7.17 -13.32 -14.90
C MET A 1 -8.54 -13.02 -14.33
N SER A 2 -9.04 -13.85 -13.42
CA SER A 2 -10.30 -13.56 -12.73
C SER A 2 -10.05 -12.41 -11.75
N ARG A 3 -10.80 -11.31 -11.87
CA ARG A 3 -10.84 -10.29 -10.81
C ARG A 3 -11.56 -10.93 -9.64
N GLY A 4 -10.90 -11.10 -8.49
CA GLY A 4 -11.59 -11.53 -7.28
C GLY A 4 -12.70 -10.54 -6.96
N PHE A 5 -13.94 -11.01 -6.94
CA PHE A 5 -15.11 -10.22 -6.55
C PHE A 5 -15.75 -10.89 -5.34
N PHE A 6 -16.21 -10.08 -4.40
CA PHE A 6 -17.01 -10.48 -3.26
C PHE A 6 -18.27 -9.62 -3.30
N MET A 7 -19.45 -10.25 -3.28
CA MET A 7 -20.74 -9.57 -3.36
C MET A 7 -21.63 -9.99 -2.19
N LEU A 8 -22.25 -8.99 -1.56
CA LEU A 8 -23.35 -9.14 -0.62
C LEU A 8 -24.61 -8.61 -1.31
N THR A 9 -25.64 -9.43 -1.42
CA THR A 9 -26.92 -9.08 -2.05
C THR A 9 -28.02 -8.90 -1.00
N ASP A 10 -29.05 -8.10 -1.29
CA ASP A 10 -30.19 -7.84 -0.39
C ASP A 10 -31.19 -9.01 -0.30
N ASP A 11 -30.81 -10.18 -0.82
CA ASP A 11 -31.66 -11.35 -0.79
C ASP A 11 -31.66 -11.97 0.61
N ARG A 12 -32.83 -11.96 1.27
CA ARG A 12 -33.01 -12.49 2.63
C ARG A 12 -32.88 -14.00 2.70
N ASP A 13 -33.08 -14.70 1.58
CA ASP A 13 -32.97 -16.16 1.48
C ASP A 13 -31.61 -16.61 0.94
N SER A 14 -30.64 -15.69 0.85
CA SER A 14 -29.28 -16.03 0.41
C SER A 14 -28.51 -16.84 1.47
N ASP A 15 -27.69 -17.76 0.98
CA ASP A 15 -26.76 -18.56 1.79
C ASP A 15 -25.65 -17.73 2.47
N LEU A 16 -25.59 -16.42 2.19
CA LEU A 16 -24.62 -15.46 2.69
C LEU A 16 -25.33 -14.17 3.12
N ARG A 17 -25.53 -14.01 4.42
CA ARG A 17 -26.32 -12.91 4.97
C ARG A 17 -25.45 -11.93 5.76
N LEU A 18 -25.65 -10.64 5.51
CA LEU A 18 -25.05 -9.59 6.35
C LEU A 18 -25.77 -9.53 7.70
N LYS A 19 -25.04 -9.80 8.78
CA LYS A 19 -25.58 -9.82 10.14
C LYS A 19 -25.39 -8.50 10.87
N ALA A 20 -24.19 -7.95 10.78
CA ALA A 20 -23.85 -6.68 11.40
C ALA A 20 -22.81 -5.94 10.57
N PHE A 21 -22.81 -4.62 10.65
CA PHE A 21 -21.74 -3.80 10.10
C PHE A 21 -21.46 -2.61 11.02
N SER A 22 -20.22 -2.14 10.99
CA SER A 22 -19.83 -0.91 11.65
C SER A 22 -18.80 -0.16 10.82
N ALA A 23 -18.84 1.17 10.91
CA ALA A 23 -17.87 2.05 10.29
C ALA A 23 -17.18 2.89 11.37
N SER A 24 -15.87 3.06 11.23
CA SER A 24 -15.07 3.87 12.13
C SER A 24 -14.00 4.64 11.36
N TYR A 25 -13.55 5.75 11.93
CA TYR A 25 -12.42 6.50 11.40
C TYR A 25 -11.28 6.45 12.41
N LYS A 26 -10.15 5.87 12.02
CA LYS A 26 -8.99 5.69 12.91
C LYS A 26 -7.69 5.92 12.16
N GLY A 27 -6.85 6.81 12.71
CA GLY A 27 -5.51 7.06 12.16
C GLY A 27 -5.50 7.54 10.71
N GLY A 28 -6.46 8.40 10.34
CA GLY A 28 -6.56 8.93 8.98
C GLY A 28 -7.25 8.01 7.97
N LYS A 29 -7.83 6.89 8.42
CA LYS A 29 -8.41 5.87 7.54
C LYS A 29 -9.86 5.57 7.93
N HIS A 30 -10.72 5.43 6.94
CA HIS A 30 -12.05 4.84 7.10
C HIS A 30 -11.91 3.32 7.18
N VAL A 31 -12.49 2.72 8.21
CA VAL A 31 -12.47 1.28 8.46
C VAL A 31 -13.91 0.80 8.56
N ILE A 32 -14.27 -0.13 7.68
CA ILE A 32 -15.55 -0.83 7.70
C ILE A 32 -15.29 -2.23 8.23
N ARG A 33 -16.11 -2.69 9.18
CA ARG A 33 -16.17 -4.07 9.64
C ARG A 33 -17.53 -4.63 9.27
N ILE A 34 -17.54 -5.82 8.67
CA ILE A 34 -18.74 -6.56 8.30
C ILE A 34 -18.70 -7.92 8.99
N GLU A 35 -19.82 -8.34 9.53
CA GLU A 35 -20.06 -9.69 10.02
C GLU A 35 -21.05 -10.35 9.08
N VAL A 36 -20.63 -11.43 8.44
CA VAL A 36 -21.41 -12.18 7.47
C VAL A 36 -21.63 -13.58 8.02
N GLU A 37 -22.86 -14.04 7.97
CA GLU A 37 -23.25 -15.38 8.38
C GLU A 37 -23.54 -16.21 7.13
N ALA A 38 -23.04 -17.44 7.09
CA ALA A 38 -23.29 -18.38 6.00
C ALA A 38 -23.99 -19.63 6.53
N THR A 39 -25.03 -20.06 5.84
CA THR A 39 -25.83 -21.23 6.22
C THR A 39 -25.18 -22.54 5.78
N ASN A 40 -24.37 -22.51 4.72
CA ASN A 40 -23.70 -23.68 4.17
C ASN A 40 -22.20 -23.45 3.98
N SER A 41 -21.42 -24.53 4.03
CA SER A 41 -19.96 -24.48 3.97
C SER A 41 -19.42 -24.09 2.59
N TYR A 42 -20.17 -24.35 1.52
CA TYR A 42 -19.73 -24.05 0.15
C TYR A 42 -19.73 -22.54 -0.11
N SER A 43 -20.85 -21.86 0.20
CA SER A 43 -20.98 -20.41 0.12
C SER A 43 -19.99 -19.71 1.06
N PHE A 44 -19.74 -20.26 2.24
CA PHE A 44 -18.67 -19.75 3.12
C PHE A 44 -17.29 -19.81 2.45
N ALA A 45 -16.93 -20.95 1.85
CA ALA A 45 -15.65 -21.12 1.18
C ALA A 45 -15.49 -20.15 -0.01
N ASP A 46 -16.51 -20.04 -0.86
CA ASP A 46 -16.51 -19.12 -2.00
C ASP A 46 -16.33 -17.65 -1.57
N ALA A 47 -17.04 -17.24 -0.50
CA ALA A 47 -16.87 -15.91 0.09
C ALA A 47 -15.43 -15.65 0.59
N ILE A 48 -14.80 -16.63 1.25
CA ILE A 48 -13.42 -16.51 1.72
C ILE A 48 -12.46 -16.40 0.54
N GLU A 49 -12.61 -17.23 -0.49
CA GLU A 49 -11.77 -17.16 -1.69
C GLU A 49 -11.89 -15.82 -2.42
N GLY A 50 -13.12 -15.30 -2.55
CA GLY A 50 -13.39 -13.98 -3.12
C GLY A 50 -12.71 -12.85 -2.33
N LEU A 51 -12.82 -12.86 -1.00
CA LEU A 51 -12.17 -11.90 -0.11
C LEU A 51 -10.64 -11.97 -0.19
N GLU A 52 -10.06 -13.16 -0.24
CA GLU A 52 -8.63 -13.32 -0.45
C GLU A 52 -8.19 -12.75 -1.80
N GLY A 53 -8.96 -12.99 -2.86
CA GLY A 53 -8.70 -12.45 -4.19
C GLY A 53 -8.68 -10.92 -4.19
N VAL A 54 -9.65 -10.28 -3.52
CA VAL A 54 -9.70 -8.83 -3.31
C VAL A 54 -8.47 -8.35 -2.54
N GLN A 55 -8.12 -9.01 -1.42
CA GLN A 55 -6.96 -8.63 -0.61
C GLN A 55 -5.66 -8.74 -1.41
N LYS A 56 -5.48 -9.82 -2.18
CA LYS A 56 -4.33 -10.02 -3.07
C LYS A 56 -4.25 -8.91 -4.13
N GLY A 57 -5.38 -8.53 -4.73
CA GLY A 57 -5.45 -7.45 -5.72
C GLY A 57 -5.22 -6.04 -5.17
N GLN A 58 -5.53 -5.81 -3.89
CA GLN A 58 -5.34 -4.51 -3.21
C GLN A 58 -3.97 -4.33 -2.56
N ARG A 59 -3.14 -5.38 -2.49
CA ARG A 59 -1.75 -5.25 -2.03
C ARG A 59 -0.98 -4.35 -3.00
N THR A 60 -0.72 -3.11 -2.57
CA THR A 60 0.18 -2.22 -3.30
C THR A 60 1.56 -2.88 -3.36
N PRO A 61 2.15 -3.10 -4.55
CA PRO A 61 3.50 -3.64 -4.64
C PRO A 61 4.45 -2.71 -3.90
N ALA A 62 5.33 -3.30 -3.07
CA ALA A 62 6.28 -2.54 -2.27
C ALA A 62 7.08 -1.58 -3.17
N PRO A 63 7.28 -0.31 -2.77
CA PRO A 63 8.04 0.63 -3.57
C PRO A 63 9.44 0.06 -3.78
N LYS A 64 9.81 -0.17 -5.04
CA LYS A 64 11.15 -0.64 -5.40
C LYS A 64 12.17 0.36 -4.82
N PRO A 65 13.22 -0.10 -4.13
CA PRO A 65 14.22 0.80 -3.59
C PRO A 65 14.81 1.64 -4.73
N LYS A 66 14.64 2.96 -4.65
CA LYS A 66 15.25 3.89 -5.60
C LYS A 66 16.76 3.74 -5.46
N LYS A 67 17.44 3.35 -6.54
CA LYS A 67 18.90 3.35 -6.60
C LYS A 67 19.39 4.75 -6.19
N PRO A 68 20.38 4.86 -5.30
CA PRO A 68 20.87 6.16 -4.87
C PRO A 68 21.37 6.93 -6.09
N SER A 69 20.77 8.11 -6.33
CA SER A 69 21.26 9.01 -7.36
C SER A 69 22.67 9.42 -6.97
N ARG A 70 23.64 9.02 -7.80
CA ARG A 70 25.05 9.36 -7.65
C ARG A 70 25.17 10.88 -7.55
N VAL A 71 25.33 11.38 -6.33
CA VAL A 71 25.52 12.81 -6.06
C VAL A 71 26.82 13.19 -6.77
N LYS A 72 26.74 14.11 -7.73
CA LYS A 72 27.95 14.71 -8.30
C LYS A 72 28.66 15.42 -7.15
N PRO A 73 29.92 15.08 -6.83
CA PRO A 73 30.64 15.79 -5.79
C PRO A 73 30.75 17.26 -6.19
N LEU A 74 30.26 18.17 -5.34
CA LEU A 74 30.60 19.57 -5.41
C LEU A 74 32.09 19.68 -5.07
N ALA A 75 32.94 19.64 -6.10
CA ALA A 75 34.33 19.98 -5.94
C ALA A 75 34.39 21.51 -5.73
N LEU A 76 34.77 21.93 -4.52
CA LEU A 76 35.13 23.32 -4.27
C LEU A 76 36.46 23.59 -4.99
N SER A 77 36.52 24.70 -5.74
CA SER A 77 37.73 25.15 -6.43
C SER A 77 38.89 25.27 -5.43
N PRO A 78 40.10 24.77 -5.75
CA PRO A 78 41.23 24.82 -4.82
C PRO A 78 41.63 26.28 -4.55
N PRO A 79 42.00 26.61 -3.29
CA PRO A 79 42.45 27.95 -2.94
C PRO A 79 43.79 28.26 -3.61
N ARG A 80 43.92 29.46 -4.19
CA ARG A 80 45.18 29.93 -4.76
C ARG A 80 46.12 30.30 -3.62
N LEU A 81 47.21 29.53 -3.46
CA LEU A 81 48.37 29.97 -2.68
C LEU A 81 49.03 31.12 -3.44
N ALA A 82 49.01 32.31 -2.85
CA ALA A 82 49.86 33.42 -3.27
C ALA A 82 51.25 33.22 -2.65
N LEU A 83 52.26 33.00 -3.49
CA LEU A 83 53.66 33.14 -3.07
C LEU A 83 53.98 34.64 -2.99
N PRO A 84 54.60 35.15 -1.92
CA PRO A 84 55.16 36.50 -1.94
C PRO A 84 56.25 36.55 -3.02
N GLY A 85 56.12 37.47 -3.97
CA GLY A 85 57.19 37.77 -4.91
C GLY A 85 58.39 38.33 -4.15
N PRO A 86 59.63 38.02 -4.58
CA PRO A 86 60.80 38.66 -4.00
C PRO A 86 60.68 40.18 -4.25
N ALA A 87 60.62 40.96 -3.18
CA ALA A 87 60.92 42.37 -3.28
C ALA A 87 62.42 42.47 -3.53
N ASP A 88 62.77 42.84 -4.76
CA ASP A 88 64.04 43.50 -5.04
C ASP A 88 64.03 44.84 -4.28
N GLU A 89 64.81 44.92 -3.19
CA GLU A 89 65.77 46.00 -2.81
C GLU A 89 66.15 45.90 -1.32
#